data_AF-A0A2E5JG11-F1
#
_entry.id   AF-A0A2E5JG11-F1
#
_cell.length_a   1.000
_cell.length_b   1.000
_cell.length_c   1.000
_cell.angle_alpha   90.00
_cell.angle_beta   90.00
_cell.angle_gamma   90.00
#
_symmetry.space_group_name_H-M   'P 1'
#
loop_
_entity.id
_entity.type
_entity.pdbx_description
1 polymer ?
#
loop_
_entity_poly.entity_id
_entity_poly.type
_entity_poly.pdbx_seq_one_letter_code
_entity_poly.pdbx_strand_id
1 'polypeptide(L)'
;MKKLTIALFTALTSLSSFAVEVYFPSERIDSFACTISKSIKEAYPDKSRRQLRKGILKLLREEIDPWVDAYPIPAGISFPKYLERITGLPGFPMDRSEYYLQNAFILYGNPKLELKVPSENYFASYIHLARKRHVAYLNGEEPRFQLRDEADLFEQITNHLPNVADYAFPYQDEQGRAIQQEGDLKHPYQLAIGKPTHKKYDEFVYESQRYNHFVSPLFVWLLEQDDYSITPEKLFEKALEIYGDPIVALGVIPWIFSGDALTVSRGTSSVVSYKMERIVEGNDIPGYQYHLWGYITQGMIGNRIRVGALALIYEKLYQKDIPDWKVDVLALKIGKNIRSNIKRPERCN
;
A
#
# COMPACT_ATOMS: atom_id res chain seq x y z
N MET A 1 24.12 -18.32 -23.51
CA MET A 1 23.43 -17.17 -22.88
C MET A 1 22.01 -17.49 -22.42
N LYS A 2 21.02 -17.81 -23.28
CA LYS A 2 19.62 -18.09 -22.85
C LYS A 2 19.47 -19.12 -21.71
N LYS A 3 20.23 -20.22 -21.73
CA LYS A 3 20.20 -21.24 -20.66
C LYS A 3 20.78 -20.74 -19.33
N LEU A 4 21.79 -19.87 -19.38
CA LEU A 4 22.40 -19.27 -18.19
C LEU A 4 21.47 -18.22 -17.57
N THR A 5 20.78 -17.43 -18.39
CA THR A 5 19.76 -16.47 -17.95
C THR A 5 18.57 -17.17 -17.31
N ILE A 6 18.10 -18.28 -17.90
CA ILE A 6 17.02 -19.11 -17.32
C ILE A 6 17.50 -19.76 -16.02
N ALA A 7 18.72 -20.30 -15.96
CA ALA A 7 19.26 -20.90 -14.75
C ALA A 7 19.44 -19.88 -13.62
N LEU A 8 19.95 -18.68 -13.92
CA LEU A 8 20.00 -17.57 -12.96
C LEU A 8 18.59 -17.18 -12.51
N PHE A 9 17.64 -16.99 -13.44
CA PHE A 9 16.25 -16.66 -13.09
C PHE A 9 15.62 -17.73 -12.20
N THR A 10 15.87 -19.00 -12.49
CA THR A 10 15.32 -20.13 -11.72
C THR A 10 15.94 -20.18 -10.33
N ALA A 11 17.26 -20.05 -10.22
CA ALA A 11 17.99 -20.02 -8.96
C ALA A 11 17.63 -18.80 -8.09
N LEU A 12 17.44 -17.62 -8.69
CA LEU A 12 17.03 -16.39 -8.00
C LEU A 12 15.58 -16.49 -7.47
N THR A 13 14.72 -17.30 -8.12
CA THR A 13 13.34 -17.55 -7.64
C THR A 13 13.20 -18.70 -6.65
N SER A 14 14.21 -19.57 -6.51
CA SER A 14 14.16 -20.78 -5.67
C SER A 14 14.89 -20.64 -4.32
N LEU A 15 15.70 -19.60 -4.13
CA LEU A 15 16.52 -19.41 -2.91
C LEU A 15 15.81 -18.69 -1.75
N SER A 16 14.52 -18.39 -1.87
CA SER A 16 13.78 -17.52 -0.93
C SER A 16 12.78 -18.25 -0.03
N SER A 17 12.75 -19.59 -0.05
CA SER A 17 11.69 -20.37 0.59
C SER A 17 11.89 -20.69 2.08
N PHE A 18 13.07 -20.48 2.68
CA PHE A 18 13.37 -21.09 3.99
C PHE A 18 13.16 -20.21 5.24
N ALA A 19 12.78 -18.94 5.10
CA ALA A 19 12.78 -18.00 6.24
C ALA A 19 11.43 -17.34 6.55
N VAL A 20 10.38 -17.63 5.78
CA VAL A 20 9.01 -17.12 6.01
C VAL A 20 8.06 -18.22 6.52
N GLU A 21 8.50 -19.48 6.47
CA GLU A 21 7.67 -20.64 6.79
C GLU A 21 7.27 -20.73 8.27
N VAL A 22 7.99 -20.05 9.18
CA VAL A 22 7.66 -20.03 10.62
C VAL A 22 6.39 -19.23 10.91
N TYR A 23 6.16 -18.11 10.21
CA TYR A 23 5.00 -17.24 10.44
C TYR A 23 3.86 -17.49 9.43
N PHE A 24 4.21 -17.96 8.22
CA PHE A 24 3.25 -18.20 7.14
C PHE A 24 3.57 -19.51 6.38
N PRO A 25 3.19 -20.67 6.92
CA PRO A 25 3.50 -21.97 6.32
C PRO A 25 2.78 -22.15 4.97
N SER A 26 3.30 -23.05 4.12
CA SER A 26 2.78 -23.26 2.77
C SER A 26 1.28 -23.63 2.75
N GLU A 27 0.80 -24.39 3.73
CA GLU A 27 -0.63 -24.74 3.87
C GLU A 27 -1.50 -23.50 4.09
N ARG A 28 -1.03 -22.56 4.93
CA ARG A 28 -1.70 -21.28 5.19
C ARG A 28 -1.71 -20.39 3.95
N ILE A 29 -0.59 -20.33 3.22
CA ILE A 29 -0.50 -19.62 1.92
C ILE A 29 -1.56 -20.15 0.96
N ASP A 30 -1.69 -21.46 0.83
CA ASP A 30 -2.61 -22.09 -0.11
C ASP A 30 -4.07 -21.88 0.32
N SER A 31 -4.37 -22.07 1.62
CA SER A 31 -5.69 -21.81 2.20
C SER A 31 -6.13 -20.37 1.99
N PHE A 32 -5.28 -19.40 2.37
CA PHE A 32 -5.60 -17.98 2.23
C PHE A 32 -5.77 -17.57 0.76
N ALA A 33 -4.88 -18.04 -0.12
CA ALA A 33 -5.01 -17.81 -1.56
C ALA A 33 -6.30 -18.40 -2.12
N CYS A 34 -6.76 -19.54 -1.59
CA CYS A 34 -8.01 -20.17 -1.98
C CYS A 34 -9.24 -19.38 -1.51
N THR A 35 -9.25 -18.87 -0.28
CA THR A 35 -10.33 -18.00 0.23
C THR A 35 -10.53 -16.78 -0.68
N ILE A 36 -9.44 -16.07 -1.01
CA ILE A 36 -9.51 -14.92 -1.90
C ILE A 36 -9.99 -15.33 -3.30
N SER A 37 -9.46 -16.44 -3.84
CA SER A 37 -9.81 -16.90 -5.19
C SER A 37 -11.26 -17.30 -5.33
N LYS A 38 -11.82 -18.00 -4.33
CA LYS A 38 -13.24 -18.39 -4.29
C LYS A 38 -14.10 -17.14 -4.25
N SER A 39 -13.79 -16.21 -3.35
CA SER A 39 -14.51 -14.92 -3.22
C SER A 39 -14.53 -14.17 -4.57
N ILE A 40 -13.40 -14.05 -5.26
CA ILE A 40 -13.33 -13.41 -6.59
C ILE A 40 -14.15 -14.19 -7.61
N LYS A 41 -14.08 -15.52 -7.62
CA LYS A 41 -14.79 -16.34 -8.61
C LYS A 41 -16.31 -16.29 -8.41
N GLU A 42 -16.77 -16.21 -7.16
CA GLU A 42 -18.17 -16.05 -6.78
C GLU A 42 -18.70 -14.67 -7.19
N ALA A 43 -17.95 -13.59 -6.92
CA ALA A 43 -18.33 -12.23 -7.31
C ALA A 43 -18.26 -12.00 -8.83
N TYR A 44 -17.36 -12.69 -9.53
CA TYR A 44 -17.09 -12.52 -10.96
C TYR A 44 -17.09 -13.85 -11.74
N PRO A 45 -18.23 -14.58 -11.79
CA PRO A 45 -18.28 -15.93 -12.34
C PRO A 45 -17.90 -15.99 -13.83
N ASP A 46 -18.27 -14.98 -14.60
CA ASP A 46 -18.04 -14.95 -16.05
C ASP A 46 -16.72 -14.24 -16.45
N LYS A 47 -16.04 -13.60 -15.50
CA LYS A 47 -14.78 -12.90 -15.80
C LYS A 47 -13.64 -13.89 -15.74
N SER A 48 -12.96 -14.05 -16.87
CA SER A 48 -11.63 -14.67 -16.88
C SER A 48 -10.62 -13.77 -16.16
N ARG A 49 -9.57 -14.39 -15.63
CA ARG A 49 -8.37 -13.69 -15.13
C ARG A 49 -7.80 -12.66 -16.12
N ARG A 50 -7.89 -12.93 -17.43
CA ARG A 50 -7.40 -12.01 -18.46
C ARG A 50 -8.28 -10.74 -18.52
N GLN A 51 -9.59 -10.89 -18.38
CA GLN A 51 -10.52 -9.77 -18.33
C GLN A 51 -10.33 -8.94 -17.07
N LEU A 52 -10.20 -9.57 -15.89
CA LEU A 52 -9.89 -8.88 -14.63
C LEU A 52 -8.62 -8.03 -14.78
N ARG A 53 -7.52 -8.64 -15.24
CA ARG A 53 -6.25 -7.95 -15.50
C ARG A 53 -6.42 -6.80 -16.49
N LYS A 54 -7.12 -7.02 -17.61
CA LYS A 54 -7.29 -6.00 -18.65
C LYS A 54 -8.06 -4.80 -18.12
N GLY A 55 -9.10 -5.03 -17.30
CA GLY A 55 -9.87 -3.95 -16.68
C GLY A 55 -9.02 -3.11 -15.74
N ILE A 56 -8.34 -3.74 -14.77
CA ILE A 56 -7.45 -3.05 -13.83
C ILE A 56 -6.37 -2.24 -14.57
N LEU A 57 -5.74 -2.84 -15.59
CA LEU A 57 -4.72 -2.15 -16.40
C LEU A 57 -5.28 -1.02 -17.27
N LYS A 58 -6.55 -1.09 -17.67
CA LYS A 58 -7.21 -0.02 -18.43
C LYS A 58 -7.37 1.21 -17.55
N LEU A 59 -7.91 1.04 -16.33
CA LEU A 59 -8.04 2.12 -15.36
C LEU A 59 -6.69 2.79 -15.08
N LEU A 60 -5.68 1.96 -14.83
CA LEU A 60 -4.29 2.38 -14.63
C LEU A 60 -3.61 3.06 -15.81
N ARG A 61 -4.22 3.15 -16.98
CA ARG A 61 -3.59 3.79 -18.16
C ARG A 61 -4.43 4.94 -18.68
N GLU A 62 -5.73 4.80 -18.62
CA GLU A 62 -6.67 5.65 -19.35
C GLU A 62 -7.57 6.47 -18.42
N GLU A 63 -7.78 6.04 -17.17
CA GLU A 63 -8.83 6.63 -16.32
C GLU A 63 -8.28 7.23 -15.02
N ILE A 64 -7.22 6.65 -14.46
CA ILE A 64 -6.47 7.24 -13.36
C ILE A 64 -5.42 8.16 -13.98
N ASP A 65 -5.43 9.42 -13.60
CA ASP A 65 -4.43 10.36 -14.06
C ASP A 65 -3.38 10.59 -12.96
N PRO A 66 -2.11 10.14 -13.16
CA PRO A 66 -1.04 10.23 -12.18
C PRO A 66 -0.48 11.64 -12.17
N TRP A 67 -1.24 12.58 -11.63
CA TRP A 67 -0.82 13.98 -11.49
C TRP A 67 0.03 14.24 -10.26
N VAL A 68 0.27 13.20 -9.50
CA VAL A 68 1.14 13.28 -8.36
C VAL A 68 2.53 12.75 -8.72
N ASP A 69 3.53 13.60 -8.52
CA ASP A 69 4.90 13.25 -8.13
C ASP A 69 4.91 12.51 -6.76
N ALA A 70 4.21 11.40 -6.66
CA ALA A 70 4.51 10.42 -5.65
C ALA A 70 5.87 9.90 -6.08
N TYR A 71 6.94 10.37 -5.44
CA TYR A 71 8.28 9.82 -5.63
C TYR A 71 8.10 8.32 -5.69
N PRO A 72 8.30 7.68 -6.86
CA PRO A 72 7.88 6.33 -7.05
C PRO A 72 8.55 5.54 -5.95
N ILE A 73 7.76 4.90 -5.09
CA ILE A 73 8.32 3.87 -4.21
C ILE A 73 9.05 2.94 -5.19
N PRO A 74 10.36 2.73 -5.03
CA PRO A 74 11.28 2.26 -6.09
C PRO A 74 10.93 0.93 -6.79
N ALA A 75 9.79 0.31 -6.47
CA ALA A 75 9.19 -0.83 -7.16
C ALA A 75 8.86 -0.57 -8.65
N GLY A 76 8.85 0.68 -9.11
CA GLY A 76 8.53 1.03 -10.51
C GLY A 76 9.76 1.36 -11.35
N ILE A 77 10.44 0.38 -11.97
CA ILE A 77 11.31 0.66 -13.14
C ILE A 77 10.52 0.40 -14.41
N SER A 78 10.28 1.41 -15.25
CA SER A 78 9.69 1.23 -16.57
C SER A 78 10.76 0.75 -17.54
N PHE A 79 10.55 -0.43 -18.13
CA PHE A 79 11.42 -0.87 -19.21
C PHE A 79 11.03 -0.14 -20.51
N PRO A 80 12.00 0.37 -21.29
CA PRO A 80 11.76 0.81 -22.67
C PRO A 80 10.91 -0.21 -23.46
N LYS A 81 10.00 0.24 -24.34
CA LYS A 81 9.13 -0.64 -25.16
C LYS A 81 9.88 -1.78 -25.87
N TYR A 82 11.12 -1.54 -26.27
CA TYR A 82 11.98 -2.55 -26.88
C TYR A 82 12.35 -3.67 -25.88
N LEU A 83 12.67 -3.34 -24.63
CA LEU A 83 12.95 -4.30 -23.57
C LEU A 83 11.69 -5.07 -23.17
N GLU A 84 10.51 -4.43 -23.13
CA GLU A 84 9.23 -5.14 -22.91
C GLU A 84 8.97 -6.19 -24.00
N ARG A 85 9.25 -5.85 -25.26
CA ARG A 85 9.06 -6.75 -26.41
C ARG A 85 10.02 -7.94 -26.40
N ILE A 86 11.25 -7.75 -25.91
CA ILE A 86 12.27 -8.81 -25.81
C ILE A 86 12.05 -9.70 -24.59
N THR A 87 11.71 -9.10 -23.46
CA THR A 87 11.56 -9.81 -22.18
C THR A 87 10.18 -10.44 -22.02
N GLY A 88 9.17 -9.96 -22.77
CA GLY A 88 7.77 -10.36 -22.58
C GLY A 88 7.17 -9.84 -21.27
N LEU A 89 7.88 -8.94 -20.56
CA LEU A 89 7.42 -8.33 -19.32
C LEU A 89 6.71 -7.02 -19.68
N PRO A 90 5.38 -6.92 -19.52
CA PRO A 90 4.68 -5.67 -19.77
C PRO A 90 5.13 -4.61 -18.76
N GLY A 91 5.37 -3.40 -19.25
CA GLY A 91 5.71 -2.27 -18.39
C GLY A 91 4.54 -1.80 -17.54
N PHE A 92 4.90 -1.32 -16.36
CA PHE A 92 4.16 -0.31 -15.61
C PHE A 92 5.00 0.95 -15.80
N PRO A 93 4.39 2.05 -16.24
CA PRO A 93 5.12 3.29 -16.40
C PRO A 93 5.61 3.76 -15.02
N MET A 94 6.80 4.37 -14.99
CA MET A 94 7.59 4.67 -13.79
C MET A 94 6.88 5.64 -12.83
N ASP A 95 5.98 6.43 -13.40
CA ASP A 95 5.08 7.41 -12.79
C ASP A 95 3.92 6.76 -12.02
N ARG A 96 3.68 5.45 -12.16
CA ARG A 96 2.52 4.77 -11.54
C ARG A 96 2.95 3.79 -10.44
N SER A 97 3.10 4.34 -9.24
CA SER A 97 3.34 3.68 -7.94
C SER A 97 2.26 2.66 -7.52
N GLU A 98 2.53 1.91 -6.45
CA GLU A 98 1.59 0.93 -5.86
C GLU A 98 0.24 1.54 -5.47
N TYR A 99 0.21 2.82 -5.09
CA TYR A 99 -1.01 3.59 -4.80
C TYR A 99 -2.03 3.54 -5.94
N TYR A 100 -1.56 3.76 -7.17
CA TYR A 100 -2.46 3.76 -8.31
C TYR A 100 -3.02 2.37 -8.61
N LEU A 101 -2.25 1.32 -8.32
CA LEU A 101 -2.73 -0.05 -8.46
C LEU A 101 -3.86 -0.32 -7.47
N GLN A 102 -3.71 0.13 -6.22
CA GLN A 102 -4.74 0.01 -5.18
C GLN A 102 -6.03 0.73 -5.61
N ASN A 103 -5.92 1.98 -6.07
CA ASN A 103 -7.05 2.75 -6.58
C ASN A 103 -7.72 2.09 -7.80
N ALA A 104 -6.94 1.49 -8.69
CA ALA A 104 -7.49 0.78 -9.83
C ALA A 104 -8.27 -0.47 -9.44
N PHE A 105 -7.89 -1.15 -8.36
CA PHE A 105 -8.69 -2.26 -7.83
C PHE A 105 -10.03 -1.75 -7.32
N ILE A 106 -10.02 -0.67 -6.52
CA ILE A 106 -11.25 -0.10 -5.97
C ILE A 106 -12.20 0.35 -7.11
N LEU A 107 -11.68 1.14 -8.06
CA LEU A 107 -12.45 1.63 -9.21
C LEU A 107 -12.92 0.51 -10.14
N TYR A 108 -12.13 -0.57 -10.29
CA TYR A 108 -12.54 -1.71 -11.12
C TYR A 108 -13.69 -2.49 -10.48
N GLY A 109 -13.57 -2.76 -9.17
CA GLY A 109 -14.55 -3.56 -8.47
C GLY A 109 -15.85 -2.80 -8.20
N ASN A 110 -15.76 -1.48 -7.99
CA ASN A 110 -16.92 -0.65 -7.79
C ASN A 110 -16.71 0.81 -8.26
N PRO A 111 -17.03 1.14 -9.53
CA PRO A 111 -16.84 2.49 -10.07
C PRO A 111 -17.81 3.53 -9.51
N LYS A 112 -18.81 3.11 -8.74
CA LYS A 112 -19.84 3.97 -8.13
C LYS A 112 -19.97 3.68 -6.63
N LEU A 113 -18.87 3.33 -5.98
CA LEU A 113 -18.89 2.88 -4.59
C LEU A 113 -19.58 3.91 -3.69
N GLU A 114 -20.81 3.60 -3.31
CA GLU A 114 -21.55 4.25 -2.22
C GLU A 114 -21.40 3.34 -0.99
N LEU A 115 -20.89 3.89 0.10
CA LEU A 115 -20.64 3.12 1.32
C LEU A 115 -21.97 2.82 2.01
N LYS A 116 -22.13 1.59 2.51
CA LYS A 116 -23.30 1.19 3.32
C LYS A 116 -23.39 1.95 4.65
N VAL A 117 -22.26 2.48 5.12
CA VAL A 117 -22.16 3.30 6.32
C VAL A 117 -21.51 4.62 5.89
N PRO A 118 -22.17 5.78 6.10
CA PRO A 118 -21.49 7.05 5.97
C PRO A 118 -20.36 7.06 6.99
N SER A 119 -19.13 7.12 6.52
CA SER A 119 -17.99 7.29 7.41
C SER A 119 -17.46 8.71 7.19
N GLU A 120 -17.06 9.33 8.29
CA GLU A 120 -16.25 10.55 8.24
C GLU A 120 -14.82 10.14 7.83
N ASN A 121 -14.02 11.09 7.36
CA ASN A 121 -12.73 10.77 6.77
C ASN A 121 -11.60 10.53 7.79
N TYR A 122 -11.84 9.62 8.73
CA TYR A 122 -10.94 9.29 9.83
C TYR A 122 -9.54 8.89 9.37
N PHE A 123 -9.43 8.14 8.26
CA PHE A 123 -8.13 7.69 7.75
C PHE A 123 -7.27 8.86 7.28
N ALA A 124 -7.83 9.79 6.51
CA ALA A 124 -7.04 10.93 6.06
C ALA A 124 -6.74 11.89 7.22
N SER A 125 -7.70 12.12 8.12
CA SER A 125 -7.46 12.89 9.36
C SER A 125 -6.36 12.30 10.24
N TYR A 126 -6.25 10.97 10.30
CA TYR A 126 -5.14 10.30 10.94
C TYR A 126 -3.79 10.63 10.28
N ILE A 127 -3.68 10.53 8.96
CA ILE A 127 -2.45 10.89 8.22
C ILE A 127 -2.05 12.34 8.51
N HIS A 128 -3.02 13.24 8.61
CA HIS A 128 -2.78 14.64 8.95
C HIS A 128 -2.26 14.85 10.35
N LEU A 129 -2.91 14.24 11.32
CA LEU A 129 -2.52 14.34 12.72
C LEU A 129 -1.05 13.91 12.85
N ALA A 130 -0.69 12.79 12.24
CA ALA A 130 0.69 12.29 12.22
C ALA A 130 1.68 13.31 11.63
N ARG A 131 1.34 13.93 10.49
CA ARG A 131 2.19 14.92 9.82
C ARG A 131 2.32 16.22 10.61
N LYS A 132 1.20 16.73 11.13
CA LYS A 132 1.16 17.96 11.94
C LYS A 132 2.06 17.83 13.16
N ARG A 133 1.91 16.74 13.91
CA ARG A 133 2.75 16.42 15.06
C ARG A 133 4.22 16.29 14.67
N HIS A 134 4.51 15.67 13.53
CA HIS A 134 5.89 15.53 13.05
C HIS A 134 6.56 16.87 12.77
N VAL A 135 5.86 17.78 12.09
CA VAL A 135 6.36 19.13 11.81
C VAL A 135 6.56 19.93 13.10
N ALA A 136 5.62 19.86 14.04
CA ALA A 136 5.78 20.49 15.35
C ALA A 136 7.02 19.97 16.11
N TYR A 137 7.25 18.65 16.09
CA TYR A 137 8.46 18.05 16.65
C TYR A 137 9.74 18.58 16.01
N LEU A 138 9.80 18.61 14.67
CA LEU A 138 10.99 19.06 13.96
C LEU A 138 11.28 20.56 14.12
N ASN A 139 10.25 21.36 14.34
CA ASN A 139 10.40 22.78 14.69
C ASN A 139 10.77 23.00 16.17
N GLY A 140 10.86 21.94 16.98
CA GLY A 140 11.11 22.03 18.42
C GLY A 140 9.91 22.58 19.22
N GLU A 141 8.72 22.62 18.63
CA GLU A 141 7.48 23.08 19.27
C GLU A 141 6.91 22.00 20.20
N GLU A 142 7.10 20.72 19.85
CA GLU A 142 6.63 19.58 20.61
C GLU A 142 7.76 18.54 20.82
N PRO A 143 7.71 17.72 21.89
CA PRO A 143 8.62 16.59 22.04
C PRO A 143 8.32 15.50 21.00
N ARG A 144 9.24 14.54 20.87
CA ARG A 144 9.00 13.35 20.04
C ARG A 144 7.79 12.59 20.57
N PHE A 145 6.83 12.27 19.70
CA PHE A 145 5.56 11.62 20.03
C PHE A 145 5.50 10.19 19.46
N GLN A 146 4.63 9.37 20.06
CA GLN A 146 4.24 8.05 19.54
C GLN A 146 2.71 7.98 19.50
N LEU A 147 2.10 8.17 18.32
CA LEU A 147 0.63 8.29 18.19
C LEU A 147 -0.12 7.08 18.75
N ARG A 148 0.48 5.89 18.65
CA ARG A 148 -0.06 4.64 19.16
C ARG A 148 -0.25 4.62 20.68
N ASP A 149 0.62 5.31 21.41
CA ASP A 149 0.63 5.31 22.87
C ASP A 149 -0.09 6.54 23.47
N GLU A 150 -0.66 7.40 22.61
CA GLU A 150 -1.42 8.55 23.07
C GLU A 150 -2.81 8.12 23.56
N ALA A 151 -3.15 8.59 24.77
CA ALA A 151 -4.51 8.45 25.26
C ALA A 151 -5.46 9.17 24.28
N ASP A 152 -6.54 8.47 23.94
CA ASP A 152 -7.65 9.01 23.17
C ASP A 152 -7.33 9.47 21.73
N LEU A 153 -6.54 8.66 21.02
CA LEU A 153 -6.24 8.89 19.61
C LEU A 153 -7.51 9.05 18.75
N PHE A 154 -8.59 8.34 19.06
CA PHE A 154 -9.84 8.44 18.31
C PHE A 154 -10.48 9.82 18.46
N GLU A 155 -10.56 10.36 19.68
CA GLU A 155 -11.03 11.75 19.88
C GLU A 155 -10.07 12.74 19.22
N GLN A 156 -8.75 12.52 19.27
CA GLN A 156 -7.79 13.38 18.58
C GLN A 156 -7.99 13.41 17.05
N ILE A 157 -8.22 12.26 16.41
CA ILE A 157 -8.56 12.19 14.98
C ILE A 157 -9.87 12.92 14.72
N THR A 158 -10.86 12.71 15.57
CA THR A 158 -12.20 13.31 15.46
C THR A 158 -12.15 14.84 15.60
N ASN A 159 -11.36 15.35 16.55
CA ASN A 159 -11.14 16.78 16.79
C ASN A 159 -10.38 17.47 15.65
N HIS A 160 -9.72 16.69 14.78
CA HIS A 160 -8.99 17.16 13.61
C HIS A 160 -9.70 16.85 12.27
N LEU A 161 -11.02 16.55 12.32
CA LEU A 161 -11.80 16.16 11.14
C LEU A 161 -12.12 17.23 10.05
N PRO A 162 -11.77 18.53 10.10
CA PRO A 162 -11.97 19.38 8.92
C PRO A 162 -10.70 19.62 8.08
N ASN A 163 -10.78 19.10 6.85
CA ASN A 163 -10.08 19.44 5.59
C ASN A 163 -8.66 18.86 5.34
N VAL A 164 -8.58 18.07 4.24
CA VAL A 164 -7.68 16.91 4.03
C VAL A 164 -6.41 17.24 3.19
N ALA A 165 -5.49 16.31 2.75
CA ALA A 165 -4.03 16.36 2.32
C ALA A 165 -3.63 16.22 0.83
N ASP A 166 -2.46 16.54 0.26
CA ASP A 166 -1.07 16.98 0.60
C ASP A 166 -0.21 16.62 -0.64
N TYR A 167 0.88 17.34 -0.99
CA TYR A 167 2.09 16.74 -1.56
C TYR A 167 3.37 17.57 -1.29
N ALA A 168 4.46 16.81 -1.05
CA ALA A 168 5.90 17.13 -1.10
C ALA A 168 6.62 17.27 0.26
N PHE A 169 7.09 16.12 0.77
CA PHE A 169 8.27 16.05 1.63
C PHE A 169 9.54 15.80 0.77
N PRO A 170 10.73 16.25 1.21
CA PRO A 170 11.00 16.81 2.52
C PRO A 170 11.10 18.33 2.51
N TYR A 171 10.37 18.92 3.47
CA TYR A 171 10.58 20.25 4.04
C TYR A 171 10.52 21.38 3.05
N GLN A 172 9.39 22.09 2.94
CA GLN A 172 9.32 23.26 2.09
C GLN A 172 9.19 24.56 2.90
N ASP A 173 9.89 25.61 2.47
CA ASP A 173 9.79 26.95 3.06
C ASP A 173 8.44 27.60 2.75
N GLU A 174 8.21 28.82 3.27
CA GLU A 174 6.98 29.60 3.02
C GLU A 174 6.71 29.87 1.54
N GLN A 175 7.67 29.61 0.66
CA GLN A 175 7.56 29.75 -0.79
C GLN A 175 7.35 28.42 -1.52
N GLY A 176 7.29 27.28 -0.80
CA GLY A 176 7.11 25.95 -1.38
C GLY A 176 8.40 25.32 -1.91
N ARG A 177 9.57 25.75 -1.42
CA ARG A 177 10.88 25.24 -1.88
C ARG A 177 11.50 24.28 -0.86
N ALA A 178 12.06 23.16 -1.32
CA ALA A 178 12.75 22.20 -0.46
C ALA A 178 13.87 22.89 0.36
N ILE A 179 13.84 22.73 1.68
CA ILE A 179 14.76 23.29 2.66
C ILE A 179 15.91 22.30 2.80
N GLN A 180 17.10 22.76 2.40
CA GLN A 180 18.34 22.10 2.80
C GLN A 180 18.49 22.25 4.31
N GLN A 181 18.87 21.18 5.00
CA GLN A 181 18.97 21.09 6.48
C GLN A 181 20.00 22.06 7.13
N GLU A 182 20.57 23.00 6.38
CA GLU A 182 21.54 23.98 6.87
C GLU A 182 20.93 25.38 6.86
N GLY A 183 20.72 25.94 8.06
CA GLY A 183 20.33 27.34 8.24
C GLY A 183 19.54 27.61 9.52
N ASP A 184 19.76 28.78 10.10
CA ASP A 184 19.14 29.25 11.34
C ASP A 184 17.80 29.96 11.03
N LEU A 185 16.82 29.19 10.56
CA LEU A 185 15.45 29.66 10.31
C LEU A 185 14.55 29.30 11.50
N LYS A 186 13.79 30.26 12.03
CA LYS A 186 12.70 29.99 12.99
C LYS A 186 11.54 29.30 12.24
N HIS A 187 11.17 28.09 12.66
CA HIS A 187 10.10 27.27 12.07
C HIS A 187 10.28 26.98 10.57
N PRO A 188 11.38 26.30 10.16
CA PRO A 188 11.63 26.00 8.76
C PRO A 188 10.50 25.14 8.17
N TYR A 189 9.88 24.27 8.96
CA TYR A 189 8.90 23.33 8.43
C TYR A 189 7.48 23.87 8.56
N GLN A 190 6.78 24.05 7.43
CA GLN A 190 5.37 24.44 7.43
C GLN A 190 4.52 23.49 6.56
N LEU A 191 3.28 23.28 7.00
CA LEU A 191 2.25 22.52 6.26
C LEU A 191 1.21 23.51 5.70
N ALA A 192 0.68 23.22 4.51
CA ALA A 192 -0.46 23.96 3.94
C ALA A 192 -1.78 23.74 4.72
N ILE A 193 -1.82 22.72 5.58
CA ILE A 193 -2.98 22.32 6.39
C ILE A 193 -3.44 23.50 7.25
N GLY A 194 -4.72 23.88 7.11
CA GLY A 194 -5.32 24.96 7.89
C GLY A 194 -4.74 26.36 7.61
N LYS A 195 -3.95 26.53 6.53
CA LYS A 195 -3.37 27.81 6.11
C LYS A 195 -3.81 28.18 4.69
N PRO A 196 -5.01 28.78 4.51
CA PRO A 196 -5.54 29.17 3.19
C PRO A 196 -4.63 30.08 2.37
N THR A 197 -3.72 30.81 3.02
CA THR A 197 -2.77 31.73 2.37
C THR A 197 -1.51 31.03 1.85
N HIS A 198 -1.33 29.73 2.10
CA HIS A 198 -0.17 28.97 1.64
C HIS A 198 -0.24 28.76 0.12
N LYS A 199 0.87 28.95 -0.61
CA LYS A 199 0.91 28.87 -2.09
C LYS A 199 0.45 27.52 -2.67
N LYS A 200 0.52 26.46 -1.87
CA LYS A 200 0.09 25.11 -2.21
C LYS A 200 -1.28 24.74 -1.65
N TYR A 201 -2.04 25.68 -1.07
CA TYR A 201 -3.32 25.39 -0.43
C TYR A 201 -4.36 24.81 -1.39
N ASP A 202 -4.47 25.35 -2.62
CA ASP A 202 -5.43 24.82 -3.59
C ASP A 202 -5.03 23.42 -4.12
N GLU A 203 -3.73 23.20 -4.34
CA GLU A 203 -3.17 21.88 -4.70
C GLU A 203 -3.37 20.86 -3.58
N PHE A 204 -3.22 21.32 -2.33
CA PHE A 204 -3.61 20.61 -1.12
C PHE A 204 -5.09 20.22 -1.24
N VAL A 205 -6.05 21.16 -1.16
CA VAL A 205 -7.50 20.88 -1.21
C VAL A 205 -7.89 19.91 -2.33
N TYR A 206 -7.25 20.00 -3.49
CA TYR A 206 -7.49 19.12 -4.62
C TYR A 206 -7.01 17.67 -4.39
N GLU A 207 -5.76 17.44 -3.98
CA GLU A 207 -5.22 16.10 -3.69
C GLU A 207 -5.93 15.42 -2.51
N SER A 208 -6.33 16.25 -1.56
CA SER A 208 -7.09 15.89 -0.37
C SER A 208 -8.39 15.23 -0.72
N GLN A 209 -9.13 15.86 -1.61
CA GLN A 209 -10.39 15.31 -2.08
C GLN A 209 -10.17 13.90 -2.64
N ARG A 210 -9.05 13.64 -3.36
CA ARG A 210 -8.69 12.30 -3.89
C ARG A 210 -8.37 11.27 -2.82
N TYR A 211 -7.72 11.66 -1.72
CA TYR A 211 -7.58 10.79 -0.54
C TYR A 211 -8.92 10.54 0.18
N ASN A 212 -9.86 11.48 0.08
CA ASN A 212 -11.20 11.40 0.68
C ASN A 212 -12.18 10.51 -0.12
N HIS A 213 -11.85 10.19 -1.38
CA HIS A 213 -12.77 9.45 -2.24
C HIS A 213 -13.08 8.04 -1.71
N PHE A 214 -12.28 7.52 -0.77
CA PHE A 214 -12.51 6.23 -0.13
C PHE A 214 -12.52 6.37 1.37
N VAL A 215 -13.69 6.68 1.91
CA VAL A 215 -13.85 6.52 3.34
C VAL A 215 -13.69 5.05 3.70
N SER A 216 -12.94 4.79 4.77
CA SER A 216 -12.54 3.44 5.15
C SER A 216 -13.11 3.07 6.52
N PRO A 217 -14.34 2.53 6.57
CA PRO A 217 -14.85 1.89 7.79
C PRO A 217 -13.92 0.80 8.32
N LEU A 218 -13.14 0.17 7.43
CA LEU A 218 -12.12 -0.81 7.80
C LEU A 218 -11.00 -0.20 8.64
N PHE A 219 -10.60 1.05 8.37
CA PHE A 219 -9.63 1.77 9.19
C PHE A 219 -10.16 1.99 10.61
N VAL A 220 -11.41 2.45 10.75
CA VAL A 220 -12.05 2.64 12.07
C VAL A 220 -12.10 1.32 12.83
N TRP A 221 -12.54 0.24 12.18
CA TRP A 221 -12.55 -1.08 12.79
C TRP A 221 -11.16 -1.52 13.24
N LEU A 222 -10.10 -1.24 12.47
CA LEU A 222 -8.72 -1.55 12.85
C LEU A 222 -8.27 -0.79 14.11
N LEU A 223 -8.66 0.49 14.27
CA LEU A 223 -8.31 1.27 15.46
C LEU A 223 -8.83 0.64 16.76
N GLU A 224 -9.98 -0.03 16.70
CA GLU A 224 -10.62 -0.68 17.85
C GLU A 224 -10.00 -2.03 18.23
N GLN A 225 -9.06 -2.55 17.43
CA GLN A 225 -8.47 -3.87 17.69
C GLN A 225 -7.28 -3.79 18.65
N ASP A 226 -7.02 -4.89 19.35
CA ASP A 226 -5.80 -5.07 20.13
C ASP A 226 -4.59 -5.23 19.20
N ASP A 227 -3.41 -4.85 19.69
CA ASP A 227 -2.17 -4.99 18.93
C ASP A 227 -1.86 -6.46 18.64
N TYR A 228 -1.42 -6.73 17.41
CA TYR A 228 -1.09 -8.05 16.87
C TYR A 228 -2.23 -9.09 16.93
N SER A 229 -3.49 -8.65 17.04
CA SER A 229 -4.65 -9.54 17.18
C SER A 229 -5.29 -9.95 15.85
N ILE A 230 -4.91 -9.29 14.74
CA ILE A 230 -5.57 -9.46 13.45
C ILE A 230 -4.68 -10.21 12.46
N THR A 231 -5.18 -11.34 11.95
CA THR A 231 -4.53 -12.07 10.87
C THR A 231 -4.88 -11.48 9.50
N PRO A 232 -4.04 -11.68 8.45
CA PRO A 232 -4.37 -11.27 7.09
C PRO A 232 -5.69 -11.84 6.58
N GLU A 233 -6.03 -13.08 6.97
CA GLU A 233 -7.30 -13.72 6.64
C GLU A 233 -8.48 -12.96 7.26
N LYS A 234 -8.42 -12.69 8.57
CA LYS A 234 -9.48 -11.97 9.30
C LYS A 234 -9.67 -10.56 8.75
N LEU A 235 -8.58 -9.89 8.39
CA LEU A 235 -8.61 -8.58 7.75
C LEU A 235 -9.28 -8.62 6.38
N PHE A 236 -8.95 -9.61 5.54
CA PHE A 236 -9.60 -9.79 4.24
C PHE A 236 -11.10 -10.09 4.37
N GLU A 237 -11.47 -10.98 5.27
CA GLU A 237 -12.87 -11.31 5.55
C GLU A 237 -13.65 -10.08 6.02
N LYS A 238 -13.07 -9.30 6.94
CA LYS A 238 -13.72 -8.07 7.41
C LYS A 238 -13.84 -7.02 6.32
N ALA A 239 -12.82 -6.87 5.48
CA ALA A 239 -12.89 -5.97 4.32
C ALA A 239 -13.99 -6.42 3.35
N LEU A 240 -14.10 -7.72 3.08
CA LEU A 240 -15.15 -8.27 2.23
C LEU A 240 -16.55 -8.06 2.82
N GLU A 241 -16.71 -8.21 4.15
CA GLU A 241 -17.95 -7.90 4.86
C GLU A 241 -18.38 -6.43 4.65
N ILE A 242 -17.43 -5.49 4.80
CA ILE A 242 -17.68 -4.05 4.68
C ILE A 242 -17.99 -3.65 3.24
N TYR A 243 -17.16 -4.06 2.28
CA TYR A 243 -17.20 -3.55 0.91
C TYR A 243 -18.02 -4.43 -0.04
N GLY A 244 -18.30 -5.68 0.31
CA GLY A 244 -19.09 -6.63 -0.47
C GLY A 244 -18.45 -7.10 -1.78
N ASP A 245 -17.27 -6.59 -2.12
CA ASP A 245 -16.55 -6.93 -3.34
C ASP A 245 -15.08 -7.27 -3.03
N PRO A 246 -14.59 -8.45 -3.46
CA PRO A 246 -13.25 -8.92 -3.13
C PRO A 246 -12.14 -8.17 -3.86
N ILE A 247 -12.42 -7.58 -5.04
CA ILE A 247 -11.46 -6.75 -5.75
C ILE A 247 -11.35 -5.37 -5.08
N VAL A 248 -12.48 -4.81 -4.63
CA VAL A 248 -12.48 -3.60 -3.79
C VAL A 248 -11.73 -3.85 -2.49
N ALA A 249 -12.00 -4.95 -1.78
CA ALA A 249 -11.31 -5.32 -0.55
C ALA A 249 -9.78 -5.40 -0.73
N LEU A 250 -9.32 -6.05 -1.81
CA LEU A 250 -7.90 -6.11 -2.18
C LEU A 250 -7.30 -4.76 -2.59
N GLY A 251 -8.10 -3.75 -2.92
CA GLY A 251 -7.64 -2.39 -3.18
C GLY A 251 -7.59 -1.54 -1.91
N VAL A 252 -8.63 -1.59 -1.08
CA VAL A 252 -8.72 -0.75 0.14
C VAL A 252 -7.73 -1.16 1.21
N ILE A 253 -7.51 -2.46 1.41
CA ILE A 253 -6.54 -2.94 2.42
C ILE A 253 -5.15 -2.33 2.20
N PRO A 254 -4.48 -2.57 1.05
CA PRO A 254 -3.18 -1.99 0.82
C PRO A 254 -3.21 -0.46 0.84
N TRP A 255 -4.28 0.20 0.39
CA TRP A 255 -4.44 1.66 0.49
C TRP A 255 -4.31 2.19 1.94
N ILE A 256 -4.96 1.54 2.90
CA ILE A 256 -4.87 1.89 4.32
C ILE A 256 -3.41 1.75 4.81
N PHE A 257 -2.79 0.58 4.58
CA PHE A 257 -1.43 0.32 5.04
C PHE A 257 -0.40 1.21 4.35
N SER A 258 -0.67 1.60 3.10
CA SER A 258 0.14 2.56 2.35
C SER A 258 0.19 3.92 3.03
N GLY A 259 -0.97 4.49 3.38
CA GLY A 259 -1.00 5.78 4.08
C GLY A 259 -0.42 5.69 5.49
N ASP A 260 -0.64 4.58 6.19
CA ASP A 260 -0.05 4.31 7.50
C ASP A 260 1.49 4.23 7.45
N ALA A 261 2.05 3.56 6.44
CA ALA A 261 3.49 3.43 6.23
C ALA A 261 4.14 4.70 5.65
N LEU A 262 3.37 5.64 5.09
CA LEU A 262 3.89 6.95 4.67
C LEU A 262 3.84 8.02 5.76
N THR A 263 3.48 7.65 6.98
CA THR A 263 3.66 8.56 8.11
C THR A 263 5.15 8.82 8.34
N VAL A 264 5.49 10.06 8.68
CA VAL A 264 6.88 10.56 8.65
C VAL A 264 7.80 9.85 9.66
N SER A 265 7.23 9.11 10.61
CA SER A 265 7.97 8.17 11.46
C SER A 265 7.22 6.85 11.60
N ARG A 266 7.42 5.93 10.65
CA ARG A 266 6.75 4.61 10.59
C ARG A 266 6.68 3.91 11.95
N GLY A 267 7.81 3.80 12.65
CA GLY A 267 7.91 3.06 13.90
C GLY A 267 7.21 3.69 15.12
N THR A 268 6.86 4.97 15.08
CA THR A 268 6.21 5.66 16.22
C THR A 268 4.85 6.25 15.88
N SER A 269 4.57 6.47 14.59
CA SER A 269 3.32 7.07 14.13
C SER A 269 2.34 6.04 13.60
N SER A 270 2.78 4.86 13.15
CA SER A 270 1.87 3.83 12.67
C SER A 270 0.96 3.31 13.78
N VAL A 271 -0.31 3.15 13.45
CA VAL A 271 -1.34 2.68 14.38
C VAL A 271 -1.92 1.36 13.89
N VAL A 272 -2.40 1.32 12.66
CA VAL A 272 -3.13 0.15 12.14
C VAL A 272 -2.20 -1.00 11.75
N SER A 273 -0.95 -0.74 11.38
CA SER A 273 0.00 -1.82 11.11
C SER A 273 0.33 -2.66 12.33
N TYR A 274 0.34 -2.07 13.52
CA TYR A 274 0.59 -2.81 14.76
C TYR A 274 -0.60 -3.64 15.24
N LYS A 275 -1.78 -3.48 14.63
CA LYS A 275 -2.96 -4.33 14.87
C LYS A 275 -2.84 -5.69 14.21
N MET A 276 -2.05 -5.74 13.14
CA MET A 276 -1.81 -6.95 12.38
C MET A 276 -0.81 -7.85 13.09
N GLU A 277 -1.02 -9.16 13.02
CA GLU A 277 -0.03 -10.14 13.44
C GLU A 277 1.32 -9.92 12.71
N ARG A 278 2.39 -10.39 13.34
CA ARG A 278 3.71 -10.34 12.71
C ARG A 278 3.84 -11.44 11.67
N ILE A 279 4.23 -11.05 10.46
CA ILE A 279 4.44 -11.96 9.32
C ILE A 279 5.91 -12.33 9.10
N VAL A 280 6.83 -11.53 9.63
CA VAL A 280 8.28 -11.76 9.63
C VAL A 280 8.90 -11.16 10.91
N GLU A 281 10.13 -11.57 11.22
CA GLU A 281 10.92 -10.93 12.27
C GLU A 281 11.38 -9.53 11.87
N GLY A 282 11.34 -8.60 12.83
CA GLY A 282 11.89 -7.26 12.73
C GLY A 282 10.91 -6.20 13.21
N ASN A 283 11.29 -4.93 13.01
CA ASN A 283 10.67 -3.80 13.70
C ASN A 283 9.88 -2.86 12.75
N ASP A 284 10.05 -2.96 11.43
CA ASP A 284 9.25 -2.18 10.46
C ASP A 284 7.93 -2.89 10.12
N ILE A 285 7.12 -3.17 11.15
CA ILE A 285 5.78 -3.73 10.98
C ILE A 285 4.96 -2.95 9.92
N PRO A 286 4.99 -1.60 9.88
CA PRO A 286 4.28 -0.84 8.85
C PRO A 286 4.78 -1.09 7.44
N GLY A 287 6.11 -1.10 7.24
CA GLY A 287 6.72 -1.52 5.98
C GLY A 287 6.25 -2.91 5.56
N TYR A 288 6.31 -3.88 6.47
CA TYR A 288 5.91 -5.26 6.19
C TYR A 288 4.44 -5.39 5.78
N GLN A 289 3.51 -4.71 6.45
CA GLN A 289 2.10 -4.79 6.07
C GLN A 289 1.83 -4.12 4.72
N TYR A 290 2.44 -2.96 4.48
CA TYR A 290 2.36 -2.28 3.19
C TYR A 290 2.89 -3.17 2.04
N HIS A 291 4.09 -3.74 2.20
CA HIS A 291 4.69 -4.65 1.22
C HIS A 291 3.84 -5.91 1.01
N LEU A 292 3.35 -6.55 2.08
CA LEU A 292 2.54 -7.76 1.97
C LEU A 292 1.34 -7.54 1.04
N TRP A 293 0.52 -6.54 1.34
CA TRP A 293 -0.73 -6.31 0.62
C TRP A 293 -0.48 -5.71 -0.77
N GLY A 294 0.48 -4.78 -0.90
CA GLY A 294 0.90 -4.23 -2.18
C GLY A 294 1.37 -5.32 -3.15
N TYR A 295 2.23 -6.23 -2.69
CA TYR A 295 2.80 -7.27 -3.54
C TYR A 295 1.82 -8.43 -3.81
N ILE A 296 0.85 -8.70 -2.93
CA ILE A 296 -0.25 -9.63 -3.24
C ILE A 296 -1.01 -9.15 -4.49
N THR A 297 -1.36 -7.87 -4.55
CA THR A 297 -2.07 -7.31 -5.72
C THR A 297 -1.22 -7.40 -6.99
N GLN A 298 0.08 -7.10 -6.91
CA GLN A 298 1.04 -7.25 -8.02
C GLN A 298 1.13 -8.70 -8.52
N GLY A 299 1.21 -9.66 -7.59
CA GLY A 299 1.20 -11.09 -7.90
C GLY A 299 -0.09 -11.51 -8.61
N MET A 300 -1.24 -11.03 -8.12
CA MET A 300 -2.56 -11.34 -8.66
C MET A 300 -2.72 -10.86 -10.12
N ILE A 301 -2.30 -9.64 -10.45
CA ILE A 301 -2.37 -9.11 -11.83
C ILE A 301 -1.30 -9.72 -12.76
N GLY A 302 -0.35 -10.46 -12.20
CA GLY A 302 0.65 -11.24 -12.94
C GLY A 302 1.96 -10.52 -13.18
N ASN A 303 2.35 -9.61 -12.28
CA ASN A 303 3.62 -8.89 -12.32
C ASN A 303 4.72 -9.53 -11.46
N ARG A 304 4.42 -10.66 -10.80
CA ARG A 304 5.32 -11.39 -9.89
C ARG A 304 6.78 -11.46 -10.32
N ILE A 305 7.06 -11.83 -11.56
CA ILE A 305 8.44 -12.09 -12.01
C ILE A 305 9.26 -10.80 -11.99
N ARG A 306 8.66 -9.70 -12.47
CA ARG A 306 9.31 -8.40 -12.52
C ARG A 306 9.48 -7.81 -11.13
N VAL A 307 8.38 -7.73 -10.38
CA VAL A 307 8.36 -7.13 -9.04
C VAL A 307 9.25 -7.92 -8.09
N GLY A 308 9.27 -9.26 -8.18
CA GLY A 308 10.18 -10.08 -7.40
C GLY A 308 11.66 -9.91 -7.77
N ALA A 309 11.97 -9.62 -9.03
CA ALA A 309 13.34 -9.29 -9.43
C ALA A 309 13.77 -7.91 -8.90
N LEU A 310 12.85 -6.94 -8.89
CA LEU A 310 13.10 -5.60 -8.35
C LEU A 310 13.30 -5.65 -6.83
N ALA A 311 12.40 -6.32 -6.10
CA ALA A 311 12.56 -6.56 -4.66
C ALA A 311 13.90 -7.23 -4.33
N LEU A 312 14.30 -8.23 -5.12
CA LEU A 312 15.61 -8.86 -4.92
C LEU A 312 16.77 -7.89 -5.12
N ILE A 313 16.75 -7.08 -6.18
CA ILE A 313 17.84 -6.14 -6.47
C ILE A 313 17.87 -5.02 -5.45
N TYR A 314 16.71 -4.45 -5.13
CA TYR A 314 16.60 -3.25 -4.32
C TYR A 314 16.68 -3.60 -2.82
N GLU A 315 15.76 -4.42 -2.32
CA GLU A 315 15.69 -4.76 -0.90
C GLU A 315 16.89 -5.61 -0.50
N LYS A 316 17.11 -6.74 -1.18
CA LYS A 316 18.13 -7.70 -0.74
C LYS A 316 19.56 -7.29 -1.08
N LEU A 317 19.82 -6.87 -2.32
CA LEU A 317 21.19 -6.63 -2.78
C LEU A 317 21.67 -5.21 -2.50
N TYR A 318 20.81 -4.20 -2.68
CA TYR A 318 21.19 -2.80 -2.51
C TYR A 318 21.01 -2.30 -1.07
N GLN A 319 19.80 -2.37 -0.51
CA GLN A 319 19.50 -1.89 0.84
C GLN A 319 19.90 -2.90 1.93
N LYS A 320 19.99 -4.18 1.56
CA LYS A 320 20.18 -5.32 2.48
C LYS A 320 19.04 -5.42 3.51
N ASP A 321 17.85 -4.98 3.14
CA ASP A 321 16.62 -5.14 3.91
C ASP A 321 16.04 -6.55 3.67
N ILE A 322 16.57 -7.49 4.45
CA ILE A 322 16.20 -8.90 4.34
C ILE A 322 14.75 -9.16 4.77
N PRO A 323 14.22 -8.54 5.85
CA PRO A 323 12.81 -8.66 6.21
C PRO A 323 11.84 -8.20 5.12
N ASP A 324 12.02 -7.02 4.52
CA ASP A 324 11.13 -6.52 3.45
C ASP A 324 11.15 -7.46 2.25
N TRP A 325 12.34 -7.88 1.82
CA TRP A 325 12.49 -8.85 0.73
C TRP A 325 11.74 -10.17 1.00
N LYS A 326 11.74 -10.66 2.24
CA LYS A 326 11.03 -11.89 2.63
C LYS A 326 9.53 -11.72 2.50
N VAL A 327 9.00 -10.58 2.94
CA VAL A 327 7.58 -10.23 2.81
C VAL A 327 7.17 -10.17 1.35
N ASP A 328 7.96 -9.51 0.50
CA ASP A 328 7.71 -9.41 -0.94
C ASP A 328 7.60 -10.79 -1.59
N VAL A 329 8.52 -11.70 -1.25
CA VAL A 329 8.52 -13.06 -1.78
C VAL A 329 7.25 -13.81 -1.35
N LEU A 330 6.87 -13.72 -0.08
CA LEU A 330 5.65 -14.34 0.45
C LEU A 330 4.42 -13.81 -0.29
N ALA A 331 4.27 -12.49 -0.35
CA ALA A 331 3.18 -11.80 -1.00
C ALA A 331 3.05 -12.22 -2.48
N LEU A 332 4.17 -12.28 -3.20
CA LEU A 332 4.21 -12.74 -4.59
C LEU A 332 3.90 -14.23 -4.76
N LYS A 333 4.14 -15.07 -3.74
CA LYS A 333 3.72 -16.48 -3.72
C LYS A 333 2.21 -16.58 -3.51
N ILE A 334 1.65 -15.87 -2.52
CA ILE A 334 0.21 -15.77 -2.29
C ILE A 334 -0.50 -15.27 -3.56
N GLY A 335 -0.10 -14.12 -4.10
CA GLY A 335 -0.68 -13.54 -5.32
C GLY A 335 -0.62 -14.46 -6.53
N LYS A 336 0.46 -15.25 -6.69
CA LYS A 336 0.55 -16.28 -7.74
C LYS A 336 -0.47 -17.40 -7.52
N ASN A 337 -0.65 -17.86 -6.28
CA ASN A 337 -1.58 -18.94 -5.96
C ASN A 337 -3.01 -18.47 -6.16
N ILE A 338 -3.35 -17.24 -5.74
CA ILE A 338 -4.65 -16.60 -6.04
C ILE A 338 -4.90 -16.62 -7.56
N ARG A 339 -3.92 -16.10 -8.31
CA ARG A 339 -3.98 -16.01 -9.77
C ARG A 339 -4.12 -17.38 -10.46
N SER A 340 -3.56 -18.43 -9.87
CA SER A 340 -3.67 -19.81 -10.36
C SER A 340 -5.05 -20.38 -10.08
N ASN A 341 -5.57 -20.17 -8.88
CA ASN A 341 -6.80 -20.76 -8.39
C ASN A 341 -8.04 -20.07 -8.99
N ILE A 342 -7.99 -18.78 -9.35
CA ILE A 342 -9.04 -18.15 -10.19
C ILE A 342 -9.23 -18.89 -11.53
N LYS A 343 -8.16 -19.48 -12.10
CA LYS A 343 -8.24 -20.27 -13.34
C LYS A 343 -8.75 -21.70 -13.09
N ARG A 344 -8.52 -22.21 -11.89
CA ARG A 344 -8.70 -23.61 -11.50
C ARG A 344 -9.30 -23.69 -10.09
N PRO A 345 -10.54 -23.20 -9.89
CA PRO A 345 -11.15 -23.12 -8.57
C PRO A 345 -11.33 -24.50 -7.93
N GLU A 346 -11.37 -25.57 -8.72
CA GLU A 346 -11.43 -26.96 -8.26
C GLU A 346 -10.25 -27.37 -7.37
N ARG A 347 -9.15 -26.62 -7.39
CA ARG A 347 -7.98 -26.86 -6.54
C ARG A 347 -8.13 -26.37 -5.11
N CYS A 348 -9.22 -25.65 -4.82
CA CYS A 348 -9.49 -25.09 -3.51
C CYS A 348 -10.52 -25.90 -2.71
N ASN A 349 -10.72 -27.17 -3.08
CA ASN A 349 -11.69 -28.08 -2.47
C ASN A 349 -11.03 -29.07 -1.54
#